data_AF-T0Y2H0-F1
#
_entry.id   AF-T0Y2H0-F1
#
_cell.length_a   1.000
_cell.length_b   1.000
_cell.length_c   1.000
_cell.angle_alpha   90.00
_cell.angle_beta   90.00
_cell.angle_gamma   90.00
#
_symmetry.space_group_name_H-M   'P 1'
#
loop_
_entity.id
_entity.type
_entity.pdbx_description
1 polymer ?
#
loop_
_entity_poly.entity_id
_entity_poly.type
_entity_poly.pdbx_seq_one_letter_code
_entity_poly.pdbx_strand_id
1 'polypeptide(L)'
;VPLLLALARRLKVPPIPLLLTLAYAVTVGSVLTPLGNPQNLLVALDSGMPDPMGNFVLYLGLPTAVNLLLGGWLLRRWFRSRMDVSREEFDRWRSHPPRFFPPGNWTARLSQHPSVAIFPVTIGVLLTFSVGGTLHLLPALPIQEIVLGGAVVALLLEPGRKAIVRSVDYVTLLLFVGLFVVMAAEVQG
;
A
#
# COMPACT_ATOMS: atom_id res chain seq x y z
N VAL A 1 -10.94 -3.35 5.20
CA VAL A 1 -12.43 -3.36 5.30
C VAL A 1 -12.96 -3.90 6.63
N PRO A 2 -12.61 -5.12 7.11
CA PRO A 2 -13.23 -5.72 8.31
C PRO A 2 -13.05 -4.88 9.59
N LEU A 3 -11.88 -4.27 9.73
CA LEU A 3 -11.56 -3.37 10.85
C LEU A 3 -12.52 -2.18 10.93
N LEU A 4 -12.79 -1.51 9.81
CA LEU A 4 -13.68 -0.34 9.77
C LEU A 4 -15.14 -0.74 9.99
N LEU A 5 -15.57 -1.90 9.52
CA LEU A 5 -16.90 -2.44 9.82
C LEU A 5 -17.07 -2.79 11.29
N ALA A 6 -16.03 -3.34 11.92
CA ALA A 6 -16.03 -3.59 13.36
C ALA A 6 -16.05 -2.27 14.16
N LEU A 7 -15.29 -1.26 13.71
CA LEU A 7 -15.27 0.06 14.32
C LEU A 7 -16.63 0.76 14.21
N ALA A 8 -17.24 0.77 13.01
CA ALA A 8 -18.55 1.34 12.75
C ALA A 8 -19.62 0.76 13.68
N ARG A 9 -19.64 -0.57 13.81
CA ARG A 9 -20.58 -1.28 14.71
C ARG A 9 -20.38 -0.92 16.17
N ARG A 10 -19.12 -0.80 16.63
CA ARG A 10 -18.81 -0.47 18.03
C ARG A 10 -19.14 0.98 18.39
N LEU A 11 -18.90 1.91 17.48
CA LEU A 11 -19.19 3.34 17.65
C LEU A 11 -20.62 3.71 17.21
N LYS A 12 -21.42 2.72 16.81
CA LYS A 12 -22.78 2.86 16.27
C LYS A 12 -22.94 3.93 15.19
N VAL A 13 -21.90 4.13 14.39
CA VAL A 13 -21.92 5.04 13.23
C VAL A 13 -22.17 4.27 11.93
N PRO A 14 -22.75 4.91 10.90
CA PRO A 14 -22.86 4.29 9.59
C PRO A 14 -21.46 3.91 9.07
N PRO A 15 -21.29 2.73 8.46
CA PRO A 15 -20.00 2.29 7.92
C PRO A 15 -19.61 3.03 6.63
N ILE A 16 -20.60 3.55 5.90
CA ILE A 16 -20.41 4.15 4.56
C ILE A 16 -19.33 5.25 4.55
N PRO A 17 -19.35 6.26 5.44
CA PRO A 17 -18.33 7.31 5.44
C PRO A 17 -16.92 6.77 5.68
N LEU A 18 -16.76 5.78 6.56
CA LEU A 18 -15.47 5.16 6.86
C LEU A 18 -14.93 4.37 5.66
N LEU A 19 -15.81 3.60 5.00
CA LEU A 19 -15.45 2.81 3.82
C LEU A 19 -15.10 3.70 2.63
N LEU A 20 -15.86 4.78 2.40
CA LEU A 20 -15.56 5.76 1.35
C LEU A 20 -14.23 6.47 1.62
N THR A 21 -13.97 6.85 2.87
CA THR A 21 -12.69 7.46 3.26
C THR A 21 -11.53 6.49 3.02
N LEU A 22 -11.69 5.21 3.35
CA LEU A 22 -10.68 4.20 3.08
C LEU A 22 -10.47 4.00 1.58
N ALA A 23 -11.54 3.85 0.80
CA ALA A 23 -11.47 3.66 -0.63
C ALA A 23 -10.73 4.84 -1.29
N TYR A 24 -11.12 6.07 -0.95
CA TYR A 24 -10.45 7.29 -1.40
C TYR A 24 -8.96 7.31 -1.02
N ALA A 25 -8.63 7.06 0.25
CA ALA A 25 -7.26 7.10 0.74
C ALA A 25 -6.37 6.03 0.08
N VAL A 26 -6.89 4.82 -0.15
CA VAL A 26 -6.17 3.74 -0.82
C VAL A 26 -5.95 4.08 -2.30
N THR A 27 -6.98 4.57 -2.99
CA THR A 27 -6.87 4.94 -4.42
C THR A 27 -5.86 6.06 -4.62
N VAL A 28 -6.01 7.18 -3.91
CA VAL A 28 -5.12 8.35 -4.04
C VAL A 28 -3.72 8.04 -3.50
N GLY A 29 -3.62 7.34 -2.37
CA GLY A 29 -2.33 6.96 -1.79
C GLY A 29 -1.53 6.01 -2.68
N SER A 30 -2.19 5.17 -3.49
CA SER A 30 -1.51 4.27 -4.43
C SER A 30 -0.71 5.00 -5.51
N VAL A 31 -1.04 6.28 -5.79
CA VAL A 31 -0.40 7.04 -6.86
C VAL A 31 1.01 7.51 -6.49
N LEU A 32 1.34 7.55 -5.19
CA LEU A 32 2.58 8.11 -4.65
C LEU A 32 3.86 7.38 -5.11
N THR A 33 3.78 6.08 -5.40
CA THR A 33 4.95 5.25 -5.73
C THR A 33 4.71 4.45 -7.00
N PRO A 34 5.79 4.06 -7.72
CA PRO A 34 5.66 3.20 -8.90
C PRO A 34 5.09 1.81 -8.55
N LEU A 35 5.25 1.36 -7.30
CA LEU A 35 4.73 0.08 -6.82
C LEU A 35 3.28 0.13 -6.32
N GLY A 36 2.70 1.32 -6.17
CA GLY A 36 1.40 1.47 -5.51
C GLY A 36 0.24 0.93 -6.33
N ASN A 37 0.32 0.99 -7.67
CA ASN A 37 -0.62 0.32 -8.56
C ASN A 37 0.08 -0.15 -9.86
N PRO A 38 -0.52 -1.09 -10.62
CA PRO A 38 0.12 -1.64 -11.82
C PRO A 38 0.28 -0.63 -12.98
N GLN A 39 -0.57 0.40 -13.06
CA GLN A 39 -0.44 1.45 -14.08
C GLN A 39 0.81 2.30 -13.84
N ASN A 40 1.08 2.66 -12.59
CA ASN A 40 2.28 3.37 -12.17
C ASN A 40 3.55 2.58 -12.47
N LEU A 41 3.52 1.26 -12.27
CA LEU A 41 4.65 0.39 -12.58
C LEU A 41 4.96 0.41 -14.08
N LEU A 42 3.93 0.37 -14.93
CA LEU A 42 4.12 0.47 -16.38
C LEU A 42 4.77 1.80 -16.77
N VAL A 43 4.27 2.92 -16.24
CA VAL A 43 4.87 4.24 -16.49
C VAL A 43 6.34 4.26 -16.06
N ALA A 44 6.67 3.66 -14.90
CA ALA A 44 8.05 3.58 -14.41
C ALA A 44 8.97 2.76 -15.32
N LEU A 45 8.45 1.73 -15.98
CA LEU A 45 9.21 0.86 -16.89
C LEU A 45 9.36 1.47 -18.28
N ASP A 46 8.29 2.04 -18.84
CA ASP A 46 8.25 2.49 -20.23
C ASP A 46 8.78 3.91 -20.42
N SER A 47 8.79 4.75 -19.38
CA SER A 47 9.22 6.15 -19.53
C SER A 47 10.74 6.34 -19.67
N GLY A 48 11.54 5.30 -19.43
CA GLY A 48 13.00 5.39 -19.38
C GLY A 48 13.54 6.34 -18.30
N MET A 49 12.77 6.59 -17.23
CA MET A 49 13.18 7.55 -16.20
C MET A 49 14.31 6.97 -15.33
N PRO A 50 15.37 7.74 -15.03
CA PRO A 50 16.56 7.23 -14.36
C PRO A 50 16.31 6.80 -12.90
N ASP A 51 15.36 7.45 -12.22
CA ASP A 51 14.97 7.10 -10.85
C ASP A 51 13.45 7.16 -10.67
N PRO A 52 12.72 6.07 -10.96
CA PRO A 52 11.28 6.11 -10.88
C PRO A 52 10.76 6.26 -9.45
N MET A 53 11.44 5.71 -8.45
CA MET A 53 11.01 5.85 -7.06
C MET A 53 11.09 7.32 -6.61
N GLY A 54 12.23 7.97 -6.83
CA GLY A 54 12.42 9.37 -6.47
C GLY A 54 11.52 10.31 -7.27
N ASN A 55 11.40 10.12 -8.58
CA ASN A 55 10.57 10.97 -9.44
C ASN A 55 9.08 10.90 -9.07
N PHE A 56 8.53 9.71 -8.80
CA PHE A 56 7.14 9.59 -8.36
C PHE A 56 6.89 10.35 -7.05
N VAL A 57 7.76 10.20 -6.05
CA VAL A 57 7.60 10.91 -4.78
C VAL A 57 7.78 12.43 -4.97
N LEU A 58 8.75 12.86 -5.77
CA LEU A 58 9.03 14.27 -6.01
C LEU A 58 7.84 14.97 -6.71
N TYR A 59 7.33 14.39 -7.79
CA TYR A 59 6.29 15.02 -8.61
C TYR A 59 4.88 14.74 -8.10
N LEU A 60 4.61 13.56 -7.53
CA LEU A 60 3.28 13.15 -7.08
C LEU A 60 3.10 13.27 -5.56
N GLY A 61 4.17 13.49 -4.78
CA GLY A 61 4.11 13.63 -3.33
C GLY A 61 3.22 14.78 -2.88
N LEU A 62 3.49 16.00 -3.37
CA LEU A 62 2.69 17.18 -3.02
C LEU A 62 1.24 17.07 -3.52
N PRO A 63 0.97 16.72 -4.81
CA PRO A 63 -0.39 16.49 -5.27
C PRO A 63 -1.14 15.44 -4.45
N THR A 64 -0.50 14.30 -4.14
CA THR A 64 -1.10 13.22 -3.35
C THR A 64 -1.44 13.69 -1.94
N ALA A 65 -0.52 14.39 -1.27
CA ALA A 65 -0.74 14.93 0.07
C ALA A 65 -1.89 15.94 0.09
N VAL A 66 -1.90 16.89 -0.85
CA VAL A 66 -2.98 17.88 -0.99
C VAL A 66 -4.31 17.19 -1.23
N ASN A 67 -4.35 16.19 -2.12
CA ASN A 67 -5.56 15.45 -2.46
C ASN A 67 -6.09 14.65 -1.26
N LEU A 68 -5.22 13.97 -0.50
CA LEU A 68 -5.59 13.27 0.72
C LEU A 68 -6.13 14.22 1.80
N LEU A 69 -5.48 15.37 2.00
CA LEU A 69 -5.89 16.36 3.00
C LEU A 69 -7.21 17.03 2.63
N LEU A 70 -7.33 17.55 1.41
CA LEU A 70 -8.54 18.22 0.93
C LEU A 70 -9.70 17.25 0.82
N GLY A 71 -9.50 16.08 0.22
CA GLY A 71 -10.55 15.06 0.08
C GLY A 71 -10.98 14.49 1.42
N GLY A 72 -10.04 14.21 2.33
CA GLY A 72 -10.35 13.81 3.69
C GLY A 72 -11.14 14.88 4.44
N TRP A 73 -10.78 16.16 4.27
CA TRP A 73 -11.52 17.29 4.84
C TRP A 73 -12.93 17.42 4.24
N LEU A 74 -13.08 17.31 2.92
CA LEU A 74 -14.36 17.33 2.20
C LEU A 74 -15.28 16.19 2.65
N LEU A 75 -14.76 14.96 2.69
CA LEU A 75 -15.49 13.79 3.17
C LEU A 75 -15.93 13.97 4.63
N ARG A 76 -15.04 14.46 5.49
CA ARG A 76 -15.36 14.79 6.88
C ARG A 76 -16.46 15.84 6.97
N ARG A 77 -16.40 16.90 6.15
CA ARG A 77 -17.40 17.98 6.11
C ARG A 77 -18.77 17.47 5.66
N TRP A 78 -18.80 16.64 4.60
CA TRP A 78 -20.02 16.09 4.02
C TRP A 78 -20.70 15.12 4.97
N PHE A 79 -19.93 14.19 5.54
CA PHE A 79 -20.48 13.15 6.42
C PHE A 79 -20.55 13.56 7.89
N ARG A 80 -20.21 14.81 8.24
CA ARG A 80 -20.21 15.31 9.63
C ARG A 80 -21.52 15.03 10.37
N SER A 81 -22.67 15.27 9.72
CA SER A 81 -23.99 15.05 10.33
C SER A 81 -24.34 13.58 10.52
N ARG A 82 -23.70 12.68 9.76
CA ARG A 82 -23.89 11.23 9.85
C ARG A 82 -22.88 10.55 10.77
N MET A 83 -21.85 11.26 11.18
CA MET A 83 -20.74 10.78 12.00
C MET A 83 -20.81 11.36 13.41
N ASP A 84 -22.01 11.35 14.01
CA ASP A 84 -22.20 11.74 15.39
C ASP A 84 -21.94 10.53 16.29
N VAL A 85 -20.87 10.60 17.07
CA VAL A 85 -20.53 9.56 18.04
C VAL A 85 -21.02 10.04 19.39
N SER A 86 -21.92 9.28 20.03
CA SER A 86 -22.33 9.58 21.39
C SER A 86 -21.11 9.68 22.30
N ARG A 87 -21.01 10.76 23.09
CA ARG A 87 -19.90 10.96 24.04
C ARG A 87 -19.77 9.77 24.99
N GLU A 88 -20.88 9.22 25.45
CA GLU A 88 -20.90 8.04 26.31
C GLU A 88 -20.35 6.78 25.63
N GLU A 89 -20.60 6.61 24.32
CA GLU A 89 -20.07 5.48 23.56
C GLU A 89 -18.58 5.62 23.30
N PHE A 90 -18.13 6.84 22.99
CA PHE A 90 -16.72 7.16 22.84
C PHE A 90 -15.96 6.98 24.16
N ASP A 91 -16.51 7.45 25.28
CA ASP A 91 -15.89 7.35 26.61
C ASP A 91 -15.85 5.89 27.11
N ARG A 92 -16.89 5.11 26.82
CA ARG A 92 -16.91 3.66 27.06
C ARG A 92 -15.87 2.91 26.21
N TRP A 93 -15.71 3.29 24.95
CA TRP A 93 -14.67 2.71 24.09
C TRP A 93 -13.27 3.10 24.56
N ARG A 94 -13.08 4.37 24.96
CA ARG A 94 -11.80 4.90 25.46
C ARG A 94 -11.39 4.28 26.80
N SER A 95 -12.35 4.00 27.69
CA SER A 95 -12.09 3.35 28.98
C SER A 95 -11.76 1.86 28.84
N HIS A 96 -12.24 1.20 27.79
CA HIS A 96 -11.97 -0.21 27.50
C HIS A 96 -11.53 -0.39 26.05
N PRO A 97 -10.33 0.12 25.68
CA PRO A 97 -9.86 0.01 24.31
C PRO A 97 -9.72 -1.48 23.95
N PRO A 98 -10.17 -1.89 22.73
CA PRO A 98 -9.92 -3.24 22.27
C PRO A 98 -8.42 -3.51 22.31
N ARG A 99 -8.05 -4.72 22.74
CA ARG A 99 -6.67 -5.19 22.65
C ARG A 99 -6.33 -5.37 21.17
N PHE A 100 -5.77 -4.34 20.53
CA PHE A 100 -5.26 -4.41 19.17
C PHE A 100 -4.11 -5.41 19.06
N PHE A 101 -3.33 -5.51 20.14
CA PHE A 101 -2.22 -6.43 20.26
C PHE A 101 -2.64 -7.60 21.16
N PRO A 102 -2.81 -8.83 20.63
CA PRO A 102 -2.91 -10.01 21.47
C PRO A 102 -1.74 -10.06 22.48
N PRO A 103 -2.02 -10.43 23.74
CA PRO A 103 -0.97 -10.58 24.75
C PRO A 103 0.01 -11.68 24.34
N GLY A 104 1.29 -11.50 24.67
CA GLY A 104 2.36 -12.46 24.38
C GLY A 104 3.66 -11.78 23.95
N ASN A 105 4.69 -12.61 23.74
CA ASN A 105 5.99 -12.12 23.29
C ASN A 105 5.95 -11.86 21.77
N TRP A 106 5.82 -10.58 21.40
CA TRP A 106 5.76 -10.14 20.00
C TRP A 106 7.04 -10.43 19.23
N THR A 107 8.20 -10.37 19.87
CA THR A 107 9.48 -10.64 19.19
C THR A 107 9.54 -12.09 18.75
N ALA A 108 9.12 -13.03 19.61
CA ALA A 108 9.05 -14.45 19.27
C ALA A 108 8.03 -14.76 18.16
N ARG A 109 6.93 -13.99 18.06
CA ARG A 109 5.95 -14.14 16.98
C ARG A 109 6.45 -13.55 15.67
N LEU A 110 7.08 -12.37 15.70
CA LEU A 110 7.65 -11.75 14.51
C LEU A 110 8.83 -12.56 13.97
N SER A 111 9.67 -13.13 14.84
CA SER A 111 10.81 -13.96 14.44
C SER A 111 10.40 -15.26 13.74
N GLN A 112 9.14 -15.70 13.88
CA GLN A 112 8.60 -16.85 13.15
C GLN A 112 8.33 -16.54 11.67
N HIS A 113 8.26 -15.25 11.31
CA HIS A 113 7.91 -14.77 9.97
C HIS A 113 9.03 -13.87 9.44
N PRO A 114 10.06 -14.43 8.80
CA PRO A 114 11.19 -13.66 8.29
C PRO A 114 10.78 -12.58 7.27
N SER A 115 9.64 -12.75 6.58
CA SER A 115 9.05 -11.73 5.71
C SER A 115 8.84 -10.36 6.38
N VAL A 116 8.61 -10.32 7.70
CA VAL A 116 8.45 -9.06 8.44
C VAL A 116 9.74 -8.25 8.49
N ALA A 117 10.89 -8.91 8.52
CA ALA A 117 12.20 -8.26 8.45
C ALA A 117 12.67 -8.04 7.01
N ILE A 118 12.37 -8.98 6.11
CA ILE A 118 12.78 -8.90 4.71
C ILE A 118 12.08 -7.75 3.99
N PHE A 119 10.79 -7.52 4.24
CA PHE A 119 10.05 -6.41 3.62
C PHE A 119 10.72 -5.04 3.81
N PRO A 120 10.98 -4.54 5.04
CA PRO A 120 11.65 -3.26 5.23
C PRO A 120 13.10 -3.26 4.71
N VAL A 121 13.80 -4.40 4.73
CA VAL A 121 15.13 -4.52 4.12
C VAL A 121 15.05 -4.32 2.61
N THR A 122 14.13 -4.99 1.92
CA THR A 122 13.92 -4.82 0.48
C THR A 122 13.55 -3.38 0.13
N ILE A 123 12.68 -2.74 0.92
CA ILE A 123 12.36 -1.31 0.75
C ILE A 123 13.60 -0.43 0.97
N GLY A 124 14.40 -0.71 2.00
CA GLY A 124 15.65 0.01 2.28
C GLY A 124 16.66 -0.11 1.14
N VAL A 125 16.85 -1.32 0.60
CA VAL A 125 17.69 -1.58 -0.58
C VAL A 125 17.15 -0.81 -1.79
N LEU A 126 15.84 -0.89 -2.05
CA LEU A 126 15.19 -0.18 -3.15
C LEU A 126 15.46 1.33 -3.08
N LEU A 127 15.27 1.94 -1.91
CA LEU A 127 15.53 3.37 -1.69
C LEU A 127 17.01 3.71 -1.81
N THR A 128 17.90 2.83 -1.32
CA THR A 128 19.35 3.05 -1.37
C THR A 128 19.87 3.06 -2.81
N PHE A 129 19.44 2.08 -3.63
CA PHE A 129 19.82 2.01 -5.03
C PHE A 129 19.14 3.09 -5.89
N SER A 130 17.91 3.47 -5.57
CA SER A 130 17.21 4.60 -6.20
C SER A 130 17.98 5.90 -5.98
N VAL A 131 18.25 6.28 -4.72
CA VAL A 131 18.97 7.52 -4.39
C VAL A 131 20.43 7.46 -4.86
N GLY A 132 21.11 6.32 -4.65
CA GLY A 132 22.49 6.15 -5.07
C GLY A 132 22.67 6.18 -6.60
N GLY A 133 21.70 5.64 -7.35
CA GLY A 133 21.65 5.72 -8.80
C GLY A 133 21.49 7.17 -9.28
N THR A 134 20.57 7.93 -8.69
CA THR A 134 20.37 9.36 -8.98
C THR A 134 21.61 10.20 -8.74
N LEU A 135 22.37 9.88 -7.68
CA LEU A 135 23.61 10.58 -7.34
C LEU A 135 24.85 10.04 -8.12
N HIS A 136 24.67 9.08 -9.03
CA HIS A 136 25.73 8.36 -9.74
C HIS A 136 26.76 7.68 -8.80
N LEU A 137 26.37 7.39 -7.55
CA LEU A 137 27.21 6.72 -6.56
C LEU A 137 27.08 5.19 -6.63
N LEU A 138 25.96 4.69 -7.15
CA LEU A 138 25.66 3.27 -7.31
C LEU A 138 25.15 3.00 -8.72
N PRO A 139 25.28 1.77 -9.23
CA PRO A 139 24.63 1.38 -10.49
C PRO A 139 23.11 1.47 -10.34
N ALA A 140 22.43 2.00 -11.37
CA ALA A 140 20.98 2.02 -11.43
C ALA A 140 20.46 0.60 -11.66
N LEU A 141 19.92 -0.03 -10.61
CA LEU A 141 19.26 -1.33 -10.72
C LEU A 141 17.77 -1.14 -11.02
N PRO A 142 17.21 -1.92 -11.95
CA PRO A 142 15.77 -1.88 -12.21
C PRO A 142 14.96 -2.28 -10.96
N ILE A 143 13.84 -1.59 -10.73
CA ILE A 143 12.98 -1.80 -9.56
C ILE A 143 12.53 -3.27 -9.46
N GLN A 144 12.18 -3.87 -10.60
CA GLN A 144 11.72 -5.25 -10.67
C GLN A 144 12.76 -6.25 -10.17
N GLU A 145 14.05 -6.01 -10.38
CA GLU A 145 15.11 -6.93 -9.93
C GLU A 145 15.22 -6.93 -8.40
N ILE A 146 15.20 -5.75 -7.79
CA ILE A 146 15.26 -5.58 -6.33
C ILE A 146 14.02 -6.20 -5.67
N VAL A 147 12.84 -5.91 -6.22
CA VAL A 147 11.56 -6.38 -5.67
C VAL A 147 11.40 -7.88 -5.85
N LEU A 148 11.73 -8.43 -7.03
CA LEU A 148 11.69 -9.89 -7.26
C LEU A 148 12.72 -10.62 -6.41
N GLY A 149 13.94 -10.09 -6.28
CA GLY A 149 14.96 -10.65 -5.40
C GLY A 149 14.48 -10.70 -3.94
N GLY A 150 13.94 -9.59 -3.44
CA GLY A 150 13.33 -9.54 -2.10
C GLY A 150 12.17 -10.51 -1.92
N ALA A 151 11.29 -10.62 -2.91
CA ALA A 151 10.16 -11.55 -2.89
C ALA A 151 10.60 -13.01 -2.91
N VAL A 152 11.62 -13.37 -3.70
CA VAL A 152 12.18 -14.74 -3.74
C VAL A 152 12.82 -15.08 -2.40
N VAL A 153 13.65 -14.20 -1.84
CA VAL A 153 14.28 -14.42 -0.54
C VAL A 153 13.21 -14.56 0.56
N ALA A 154 12.18 -13.71 0.56
CA ALA A 154 11.05 -13.85 1.47
C ALA A 154 10.35 -15.20 1.31
N LEU A 155 9.99 -15.61 0.08
CA LEU A 155 9.29 -16.87 -0.17
C LEU A 155 10.11 -18.11 0.17
N LEU A 156 11.43 -18.08 -0.01
CA LEU A 156 12.31 -19.21 0.32
C LEU A 156 12.42 -19.43 1.83
N LEU A 157 12.54 -18.33 2.58
CA LEU A 157 12.73 -18.36 4.03
C LEU A 157 11.41 -18.50 4.80
N GLU A 158 10.29 -18.12 4.20
CA GLU A 158 9.01 -18.09 4.88
C GLU A 158 8.41 -19.51 5.04
N PRO A 159 8.11 -19.95 6.28
CA PRO A 159 7.52 -21.27 6.52
C PRO A 159 6.15 -21.45 5.83
N GLY A 160 5.38 -20.36 5.74
CA GLY A 160 4.03 -20.30 5.14
C GLY A 160 3.98 -20.08 3.63
N ARG A 161 5.08 -20.25 2.89
CA ARG A 161 5.19 -19.84 1.47
C ARG A 161 4.07 -20.33 0.55
N LYS A 162 3.56 -21.56 0.75
CA LYS A 162 2.44 -22.09 -0.06
C LYS A 162 1.15 -21.28 0.10
N ALA A 163 0.88 -20.81 1.32
CA ALA A 163 -0.28 -19.97 1.60
C ALA A 163 -0.13 -18.59 0.96
N ILE A 164 1.09 -18.03 0.98
CA ILE A 164 1.40 -16.76 0.33
C ILE A 164 1.17 -16.85 -1.17
N VAL A 165 1.75 -17.86 -1.83
CA VAL A 165 1.58 -18.06 -3.28
C VAL A 165 0.09 -18.24 -3.63
N ARG A 166 -0.66 -19.03 -2.85
CA ARG A 166 -2.11 -19.19 -3.06
C ARG A 166 -2.93 -17.92 -2.81
N SER A 167 -2.42 -16.97 -2.02
CA SER A 167 -3.11 -15.70 -1.73
C SER A 167 -2.92 -14.64 -2.82
N VAL A 168 -2.05 -14.90 -3.81
CA VAL A 168 -1.86 -14.01 -4.96
C VAL A 168 -3.14 -13.98 -5.80
N ASP A 169 -3.57 -12.77 -6.17
CA ASP A 169 -4.71 -12.59 -7.06
C ASP A 169 -4.30 -12.80 -8.52
N TYR A 170 -4.32 -14.06 -8.94
CA TYR A 170 -3.97 -14.46 -10.31
C TYR A 170 -4.93 -13.93 -11.37
N VAL A 171 -6.20 -13.69 -11.03
CA VAL A 171 -7.19 -13.15 -11.99
C VAL A 171 -6.82 -11.72 -12.32
N THR A 172 -6.49 -10.92 -11.31
CA THR A 172 -6.02 -9.55 -11.50
C THR A 172 -4.70 -9.50 -12.28
N LEU A 173 -3.76 -10.41 -12.00
CA LEU A 173 -2.52 -10.50 -12.80
C LEU A 173 -2.81 -10.83 -14.26
N LEU A 174 -3.68 -11.81 -14.53
CA LEU A 174 -4.05 -12.19 -15.90
C LEU A 174 -4.77 -11.05 -16.63
N LEU A 175 -5.64 -10.31 -15.94
CA LEU A 175 -6.30 -9.12 -16.46
C LEU A 175 -5.27 -8.07 -16.90
N PHE A 176 -4.26 -7.79 -16.09
CA PHE A 176 -3.22 -6.82 -16.44
C PHE A 176 -2.37 -7.29 -17.61
N VAL A 177 -1.98 -8.58 -17.65
CA VAL A 177 -1.28 -9.14 -18.82
C VAL A 177 -2.12 -8.96 -20.09
N GLY A 178 -3.42 -9.28 -20.04
CA GLY A 178 -4.33 -9.10 -21.17
C GLY A 178 -4.45 -7.63 -21.61
N LEU A 179 -4.62 -6.71 -20.64
CA LEU A 179 -4.67 -5.27 -20.91
C LEU A 179 -3.38 -4.79 -21.60
N PHE A 180 -2.22 -5.23 -21.12
CA PHE A 180 -0.93 -4.82 -21.69
C PHE A 180 -0.71 -5.36 -23.10
N VAL A 181 -1.12 -6.60 -23.38
CA VAL A 181 -1.07 -7.15 -24.75
C VAL A 181 -1.95 -6.33 -25.72
N VAL A 182 -3.15 -5.95 -25.29
CA VAL A 182 -4.05 -5.12 -26.11
C VAL A 182 -3.48 -3.72 -26.35
N MET A 183 -2.97 -3.06 -25.31
CA MET A 183 -2.33 -1.74 -25.44
C MET A 183 -1.12 -1.79 -26.38
N ALA A 184 -0.30 -2.83 -26.28
CA ALA A 184 0.85 -3.01 -27.17
C ALA A 184 0.43 -3.25 -28.63
N ALA A 185 -0.67 -3.97 -28.86
CA ALA A 185 -1.20 -4.20 -30.21
C ALA A 185 -1.76 -2.90 -30.84
N GLU A 186 -2.39 -2.04 -30.05
CA GLU A 186 -2.90 -0.73 -30.51
C GLU A 186 -1.77 0.22 -30.92
N VAL A 187 -0.66 0.27 -30.15
CA VAL A 187 0.47 1.16 -30.46
C VAL A 187 1.25 0.73 -31.72
N GLN A 188 1.14 -0.54 -32.12
CA GLN A 188 1.86 -1.09 -33.28
C GLN A 188 1.01 -1.16 -34.57
N GLY A 189 -0.29 -0.86 -34.52
CA GLY A 189 -1.22 -0.86 -35.67
C GLY A 189 -1.52 0.53 -36.19
#